data_AF-A0A5N5FDH2-F1
#
_entry.id   AF-A0A5N5FDH2-F1
#
_cell.length_a   1.000
_cell.length_b   1.000
_cell.length_c   1.000
_cell.angle_alpha   90.00
_cell.angle_beta   90.00
_cell.angle_gamma   90.00
#
_symmetry.space_group_name_H-M   'P 1'
#
loop_
_entity.id
_entity.type
_entity.pdbx_description
1 polymer ?
#
loop_
_entity_poly.entity_id
_entity_poly.type
_entity_poly.pdbx_seq_one_letter_code
_entity_poly.pdbx_strand_id
1 'polypeptide(L)'
;MGSISEEMVKKLEDQAASFSWWWDSHNRPNQSQWLEATLSGLMGDSFAKRAEMLFKRKSKLINMLEDFYKSYRSLAEKYDQLRSELIQASHLRSFSSLNSLKVQTIQKCEKEISTYLKAKSLKAQVETDQESIEEHMEKENIDQGVESDGNQRAELIRRNKEKSETIERLLSQVNRLTDENINLWSHLGSHKDATDHTITRQNKPQFSRSKSKGPSFLGRLTGCTGT
;
A
#
# COMPACT_ATOMS: atom_id res chain seq x y z
N MET A 1 -41.04 18.26 -12.82
CA MET A 1 -40.56 16.87 -12.63
C MET A 1 -39.02 16.78 -12.68
N GLY A 2 -38.26 17.82 -12.27
CA GLY A 2 -36.78 17.83 -12.39
C GLY A 2 -36.00 17.89 -11.06
N SER A 3 -36.65 18.22 -9.95
CA SER A 3 -35.93 18.61 -8.72
C SER A 3 -35.41 17.44 -7.87
N ILE A 4 -36.06 16.28 -7.90
CA ILE A 4 -35.67 15.13 -7.05
C ILE A 4 -34.38 14.47 -7.57
N SER A 5 -34.20 14.43 -8.89
CA SER A 5 -32.99 13.85 -9.50
C SER A 5 -31.76 14.74 -9.26
N GLU A 6 -31.90 16.06 -9.34
CA GLU A 6 -30.81 17.00 -9.04
C GLU A 6 -30.42 16.95 -7.55
N GLU A 7 -31.41 16.82 -6.65
CA GLU A 7 -31.16 16.70 -5.21
C GLU A 7 -30.50 15.37 -4.83
N MET A 8 -30.88 14.27 -5.49
CA MET A 8 -30.23 12.96 -5.30
C MET A 8 -28.80 12.94 -5.83
N VAL A 9 -28.55 13.54 -7.00
CA VAL A 9 -27.20 13.67 -7.58
C VAL A 9 -26.30 14.50 -6.68
N LYS A 10 -26.80 15.64 -6.19
CA LYS A 10 -26.06 16.51 -5.27
C LYS A 10 -25.74 15.82 -3.95
N LYS A 11 -26.67 15.03 -3.41
CA LYS A 11 -26.45 14.24 -2.19
C LYS A 11 -25.43 13.11 -2.40
N LEU A 12 -25.38 12.54 -3.60
CA LEU A 12 -24.37 11.54 -3.98
C LEU A 12 -22.97 12.19 -4.11
N GLU A 13 -22.90 13.39 -4.69
CA GLU A 13 -21.66 14.19 -4.78
C GLU A 13 -21.18 14.67 -3.42
N ASP A 14 -22.08 15.12 -2.53
CA ASP A 14 -21.72 15.55 -1.18
C ASP A 14 -21.25 14.36 -0.32
N GLN A 15 -21.84 13.17 -0.50
CA GLN A 15 -21.32 11.94 0.10
C GLN A 15 -19.95 11.55 -0.48
N ALA A 16 -19.78 11.60 -1.80
CA ALA A 16 -18.50 11.31 -2.45
C ALA A 16 -17.42 12.31 -2.02
N ALA A 17 -17.77 13.59 -1.86
CA ALA A 17 -16.89 14.64 -1.34
C ALA A 17 -16.56 14.42 0.14
N SER A 18 -17.53 14.03 0.97
CA SER A 18 -17.29 13.68 2.38
C SER A 18 -16.39 12.46 2.53
N PHE A 19 -16.54 11.45 1.67
CA PHE A 19 -15.61 10.32 1.59
C PHE A 19 -14.25 10.70 0.96
N SER A 20 -14.17 11.78 0.19
CA SER A 20 -12.92 12.29 -0.35
C SER A 20 -12.13 13.09 0.68
N TRP A 21 -12.76 13.79 1.63
CA TRP A 21 -12.04 14.68 2.56
C TRP A 21 -11.17 13.96 3.60
N TRP A 22 -11.60 12.79 4.09
CA TRP A 22 -10.77 11.98 4.99
C TRP A 22 -9.65 11.25 4.23
N TRP A 23 -9.94 10.75 3.02
CA TRP A 23 -8.94 10.13 2.14
C TRP A 23 -7.90 11.13 1.61
N ASP A 24 -8.32 12.33 1.19
CA ASP A 24 -7.46 13.38 0.66
C ASP A 24 -6.59 14.04 1.77
N SER A 25 -7.04 13.98 3.02
CA SER A 25 -6.19 14.34 4.17
C SER A 25 -5.07 13.32 4.44
N HIS A 26 -5.18 12.08 3.97
CA HIS A 26 -4.09 11.09 4.04
C HIS A 26 -3.09 11.25 2.89
N ASN A 27 -3.48 11.91 1.81
CA ASN A 27 -2.66 12.15 0.62
C ASN A 27 -1.79 13.42 0.73
N ARG A 28 -1.44 13.81 1.96
CA ARG A 28 -0.55 14.96 2.20
C ARG A 28 0.87 14.60 1.76
N PRO A 29 1.64 15.55 1.19
CA PRO A 29 3.02 15.31 0.76
C PRO A 29 4.01 14.98 1.89
N ASN A 30 3.55 14.93 3.15
CA ASN A 30 4.33 14.63 4.34
C ASN A 30 3.81 13.39 5.12
N GLN A 31 3.10 12.46 4.46
CA GLN A 31 2.88 11.16 5.10
C GLN A 31 4.23 10.46 5.25
N SER A 32 4.54 9.98 6.46
CA SER A 32 5.85 9.37 6.68
C SER A 32 5.93 8.10 5.84
N GLN A 33 6.98 7.99 5.02
CA GLN A 33 7.21 6.79 4.20
C GLN A 33 7.23 5.52 5.06
N TRP A 34 7.62 5.64 6.33
CA TRP A 34 7.55 4.56 7.31
C TRP A 34 6.11 4.14 7.63
N LEU A 35 5.19 5.09 7.86
CA LEU A 35 3.78 4.79 8.16
C LEU A 35 3.08 4.22 6.93
N GLU A 36 3.36 4.74 5.74
CA GLU A 36 2.81 4.23 4.48
C GLU A 36 3.31 2.82 4.16
N ALA A 37 4.63 2.58 4.32
CA ALA A 37 5.20 1.23 4.18
C ALA A 37 4.64 0.26 5.23
N THR A 38 4.39 0.74 6.45
CA THR A 38 3.82 -0.08 7.54
C THR A 38 2.35 -0.41 7.29
N LEU A 39 1.53 0.56 6.88
CA LEU A 39 0.11 0.33 6.55
C LEU A 39 -0.05 -0.53 5.30
N SER A 40 0.73 -0.29 4.24
CA SER A 40 0.80 -1.15 3.06
C SER A 40 1.25 -2.57 3.43
N GLY A 41 2.19 -2.69 4.36
CA GLY A 41 2.69 -3.98 4.84
C GLY A 41 1.72 -4.71 5.79
N LEU A 42 0.82 -4.01 6.48
CA LEU A 42 -0.19 -4.56 7.40
C LEU A 42 -1.50 -4.93 6.72
N MET A 43 -1.90 -4.21 5.67
CA MET A 43 -3.15 -4.41 4.92
C MET A 43 -2.98 -5.29 3.68
N GLY A 44 -1.80 -5.90 3.48
CA GLY A 44 -1.51 -6.78 2.36
C GLY A 44 -1.51 -8.27 2.75
N ASP A 45 -1.72 -9.13 1.77
CA ASP A 45 -1.67 -10.60 1.89
C ASP A 45 -0.36 -11.10 2.53
N SER A 46 0.73 -10.32 2.41
CA SER A 46 2.03 -10.57 3.04
C SER A 46 2.03 -10.44 4.58
N PHE A 47 1.08 -9.73 5.21
CA PHE A 47 0.91 -9.71 6.67
C PHE A 47 0.23 -10.96 7.18
N ALA A 48 -0.89 -11.34 6.54
CA ALA A 48 -1.64 -12.54 6.88
C ALA A 48 -0.73 -13.78 6.79
N LYS A 49 0.08 -13.88 5.72
CA LYS A 49 1.05 -14.97 5.54
C LYS A 49 2.15 -14.96 6.60
N ARG A 50 2.65 -13.78 7.01
CA ARG A 50 3.62 -13.65 8.12
C ARG A 50 3.03 -14.02 9.48
N ALA A 51 1.79 -13.62 9.76
CA ALA A 51 1.09 -13.97 10.99
C ALA A 51 0.85 -15.49 11.06
N GLU A 52 0.37 -16.11 9.98
CA GLU A 52 0.16 -17.56 9.89
C GLU A 52 1.45 -18.33 10.21
N MET A 53 2.57 -17.92 9.63
CA MET A 53 3.88 -18.52 9.85
C MET A 53 4.33 -18.40 11.33
N LEU A 54 4.11 -17.23 11.94
CA LEU A 54 4.40 -16.98 13.35
C LEU A 54 3.60 -17.89 14.29
N PHE A 55 2.33 -18.13 13.98
CA PHE A 55 1.49 -19.03 14.77
C PHE A 55 1.86 -20.50 14.58
N LYS A 56 2.21 -20.92 13.36
CA LYS A 56 2.75 -22.27 13.11
C LYS A 56 4.05 -22.51 13.89
N ARG A 57 5.00 -21.57 13.86
CA ARG A 57 6.26 -21.66 14.63
C ARG A 57 6.01 -21.72 16.14
N LYS A 58 5.06 -20.94 16.67
CA LYS A 58 4.68 -21.00 18.09
C LYS A 58 4.12 -22.38 18.46
N SER A 59 3.29 -22.99 17.62
CA SER A 59 2.73 -24.31 17.90
C SER A 59 3.79 -25.41 17.96
N LYS A 60 4.78 -25.39 17.06
CA LYS A 60 5.90 -26.34 17.06
C LYS A 60 6.76 -26.24 18.32
N LEU A 61 7.04 -25.00 18.77
CA LEU A 61 7.78 -24.75 19.99
C LEU A 61 7.04 -25.28 21.24
N ILE A 62 5.73 -25.09 21.30
CA ILE A 62 4.90 -25.59 22.41
C ILE A 62 4.97 -27.11 22.49
N ASN A 63 4.86 -27.81 21.36
CA ASN A 63 4.92 -29.27 21.33
C ASN A 63 6.27 -29.81 21.82
N MET A 64 7.39 -29.22 21.37
CA MET A 64 8.72 -29.62 21.85
C MET A 64 8.89 -29.42 23.36
N LEU A 65 8.40 -28.31 23.90
CA LEU A 65 8.43 -28.04 25.34
C LEU A 65 7.59 -29.04 26.13
N GLU A 66 6.43 -29.42 25.60
CA GLU A 66 5.55 -30.42 26.21
C GLU A 66 6.23 -31.80 26.26
N ASP A 67 6.89 -32.22 25.18
CA ASP A 67 7.64 -33.48 25.12
C ASP A 67 8.84 -33.49 26.07
N PHE A 68 9.54 -32.35 26.18
CA PHE A 68 10.61 -32.18 27.17
C PHE A 68 10.08 -32.32 28.60
N TYR A 69 8.95 -31.67 28.89
CA TYR A 69 8.34 -31.71 30.21
C TYR A 69 7.88 -33.12 30.58
N LYS A 70 7.20 -33.84 29.67
CA LYS A 70 6.80 -35.24 29.86
C LYS A 70 8.00 -36.16 30.10
N SER A 71 9.07 -35.98 29.33
CA SER A 71 10.30 -36.77 29.47
C SER A 71 10.97 -36.53 30.82
N TYR A 72 11.08 -35.26 31.24
CA TYR A 72 11.64 -34.91 32.54
C TYR A 72 10.79 -35.47 33.69
N ARG A 73 9.46 -35.36 33.59
CA ARG A 73 8.52 -35.93 34.56
C ARG A 73 8.70 -37.44 34.71
N SER A 74 8.75 -38.17 33.59
CA SER A 74 8.96 -39.62 33.60
C SER A 74 10.31 -40.02 34.21
N LEU A 75 11.36 -39.26 33.93
CA LEU A 75 12.68 -39.51 34.52
C LEU A 75 12.67 -39.30 36.04
N ALA A 76 12.03 -38.23 36.52
CA ALA A 76 11.88 -37.98 37.95
C ALA A 76 11.08 -39.10 38.65
N GLU A 77 9.98 -39.56 38.05
CA GLU A 77 9.18 -40.67 38.59
C GLU A 77 9.98 -41.97 38.70
N LYS A 78 10.77 -42.33 37.67
CA LYS A 78 11.65 -43.50 37.72
C LYS A 78 12.71 -43.39 38.81
N TYR A 79 13.24 -42.19 39.05
CA TYR A 79 14.19 -41.96 40.12
C TYR A 79 13.54 -42.15 41.50
N ASP A 80 12.34 -41.63 41.70
CA ASP A 80 11.59 -41.82 42.95
C ASP A 80 11.23 -43.30 43.20
N GLN A 81 10.92 -44.05 42.13
CA GLN A 81 10.69 -45.51 42.19
C GLN A 81 11.96 -46.25 42.64
N LEU A 82 13.09 -46.01 41.96
CA LEU A 82 14.37 -46.63 42.32
C LEU A 82 14.82 -46.28 43.74
N ARG A 83 14.61 -45.03 44.18
CA ARG A 83 14.92 -44.61 45.54
C ARG A 83 14.07 -45.35 46.57
N SER A 84 12.77 -45.52 46.28
CA SER A 84 11.84 -46.26 47.15
C SER A 84 12.18 -47.75 47.22
N GLU A 85 12.51 -48.38 46.09
CA GLU A 85 12.96 -49.78 46.03
C GLU A 85 14.27 -49.98 46.80
N LEU A 86 15.23 -49.05 46.68
CA LEU A 86 16.48 -49.10 47.41
C LEU A 86 16.27 -49.03 48.93
N ILE A 87 15.38 -48.15 49.39
CA ILE A 87 15.02 -48.04 50.80
C ILE A 87 14.38 -49.34 51.27
N GLN A 88 13.40 -49.89 50.55
CA GLN A 88 12.79 -51.19 50.89
C GLN A 88 13.82 -52.33 50.92
N ALA A 89 14.68 -52.44 49.91
CA ALA A 89 15.73 -53.46 49.85
C ALA A 89 16.79 -53.28 50.95
N SER A 90 17.02 -52.05 51.42
CA SER A 90 17.89 -51.77 52.56
C SER A 90 17.29 -52.22 53.89
N HIS A 91 15.97 -52.12 54.06
CA HIS A 91 15.27 -52.68 55.21
C HIS A 91 15.24 -54.22 55.20
N LEU A 92 15.33 -54.85 54.03
CA LEU A 92 15.41 -56.30 53.86
C LEU A 92 16.86 -56.87 53.96
N ARG A 93 17.87 -56.02 54.16
CA ARG A 93 19.31 -56.27 53.94
C ARG A 93 20.04 -57.11 55.01
N SER A 94 19.35 -57.96 55.77
CA SER A 94 20.02 -58.88 56.70
C SER A 94 20.55 -60.18 56.09
N PHE A 95 20.48 -60.39 54.76
CA PHE A 95 20.90 -61.67 54.16
C PHE A 95 21.89 -61.49 52.99
N SER A 96 23.06 -62.13 53.13
CA SER A 96 24.26 -62.04 52.29
C SER A 96 24.14 -62.68 50.88
N SER A 97 22.99 -63.21 50.51
CA SER A 97 22.77 -63.98 49.27
C SER A 97 22.50 -63.12 48.02
N LEU A 98 22.30 -61.81 48.16
CA LEU A 98 21.79 -60.92 47.09
C LEU A 98 22.81 -60.44 46.03
N ASN A 99 24.08 -60.84 46.09
CA ASN A 99 25.10 -60.30 45.17
C ASN A 99 24.93 -60.78 43.72
N SER A 100 24.50 -62.02 43.51
CA SER A 100 24.25 -62.57 42.16
C SER A 100 23.03 -61.91 41.50
N LEU A 101 21.96 -61.70 42.28
CA LEU A 101 20.73 -61.08 41.78
C LEU A 101 20.97 -59.62 41.38
N LYS A 102 21.74 -58.86 42.17
CA LYS A 102 22.09 -57.46 41.86
C LYS A 102 22.84 -57.31 40.54
N VAL A 103 23.81 -58.16 40.27
CA VAL A 103 24.58 -58.12 39.00
C VAL A 103 23.64 -58.36 37.82
N GLN A 104 22.72 -59.32 37.93
CA GLN A 104 21.77 -59.62 36.87
C GLN A 104 20.77 -58.47 36.62
N THR A 105 20.29 -57.81 37.69
CA THR A 105 19.40 -56.65 37.57
C THR A 105 20.11 -55.44 36.96
N ILE A 106 21.36 -55.18 37.34
CA ILE A 106 22.18 -54.09 36.77
C ILE A 106 22.42 -54.32 35.29
N GLN A 107 22.83 -55.54 34.91
CA GLN A 107 23.12 -55.89 33.52
C GLN A 107 21.88 -55.86 32.62
N LYS A 108 20.70 -56.16 33.18
CA LYS A 108 19.41 -55.96 32.50
C LYS A 108 19.12 -54.48 32.28
N CYS A 109 19.33 -53.67 33.31
CA CYS A 109 19.11 -52.22 33.25
C CYS A 109 20.04 -51.54 32.22
N GLU A 110 21.31 -51.95 32.14
CA GLU A 110 22.26 -51.45 31.14
C GLU A 110 21.82 -51.71 29.69
N LYS A 111 21.26 -52.89 29.41
CA LYS A 111 20.76 -53.23 28.07
C LYS A 111 19.53 -52.40 27.70
N GLU A 112 18.61 -52.17 28.64
CA GLU A 112 17.45 -51.31 28.44
C GLU A 112 17.85 -49.85 28.23
N ILE A 113 18.84 -49.36 28.97
CA ILE A 113 19.40 -48.01 28.77
C ILE A 113 20.05 -47.90 27.39
N SER A 114 20.83 -48.90 26.96
CA SER A 114 21.48 -48.91 25.65
C SER A 114 20.47 -48.89 24.49
N THR A 115 19.39 -49.66 24.60
CA THR A 115 18.31 -49.66 23.59
C THR A 115 17.55 -48.33 23.57
N TYR A 116 17.23 -47.76 24.73
CA TYR A 116 16.61 -46.43 24.82
C TYR A 116 17.47 -45.33 24.20
N LEU A 117 18.78 -45.31 24.48
CA LEU A 117 19.71 -44.34 23.90
C LEU A 117 19.81 -44.47 22.38
N LYS A 118 19.83 -45.71 21.86
CA LYS A 118 19.85 -45.95 20.42
C LYS A 118 18.55 -45.50 19.74
N ALA A 119 17.39 -45.78 20.33
CA ALA A 119 16.11 -45.29 19.85
C ALA A 119 16.02 -43.76 19.88
N LYS A 120 16.54 -43.12 20.94
CA LYS A 120 16.59 -41.66 21.06
C LYS A 120 17.50 -41.02 20.01
N SER A 121 18.63 -41.64 19.70
CA SER A 121 19.53 -41.18 18.63
C SER A 121 18.88 -41.25 17.25
N LEU A 122 18.16 -42.35 16.96
CA LEU A 122 17.39 -42.51 15.71
C LEU A 122 16.25 -41.48 15.62
N LYS A 123 15.52 -41.25 16.72
CA LYS A 123 14.45 -40.24 16.77
C LYS A 123 14.99 -38.82 16.54
N ALA A 124 16.12 -38.49 17.16
CA ALA A 124 16.78 -37.20 16.96
C ALA A 124 17.15 -37.00 15.49
N GLN A 125 17.73 -38.01 14.83
CA GLN A 125 18.09 -37.92 13.42
C GLN A 125 16.86 -37.69 12.52
N VAL A 126 15.77 -38.44 12.75
CA VAL A 126 14.52 -38.29 12.00
C VAL A 126 13.89 -36.91 12.22
N GLU A 127 13.91 -36.39 13.45
CA GLU A 127 13.45 -35.02 13.74
C GLU A 127 14.32 -33.99 13.02
N THR A 128 15.64 -34.15 12.99
CA THR A 128 16.54 -33.20 12.31
C THR A 128 16.28 -33.17 10.79
N ASP A 129 16.11 -34.34 10.19
CA ASP A 129 15.86 -34.46 8.75
C ASP A 129 14.48 -33.89 8.39
N GLN A 130 13.46 -34.11 9.23
CA GLN A 130 12.12 -33.54 9.05
C GLN A 130 12.11 -32.02 9.21
N GLU A 131 12.84 -31.47 10.20
CA GLU A 131 12.97 -30.02 10.40
C GLU A 131 13.69 -29.34 9.24
N SER A 132 14.71 -29.97 8.69
CA SER A 132 15.44 -29.46 7.52
C SER A 132 14.55 -29.35 6.28
N ILE A 133 13.71 -30.36 6.02
CA ILE A 133 12.77 -30.35 4.90
C ILE A 133 11.72 -29.25 5.08
N GLU A 134 11.17 -29.12 6.29
CA GLU A 134 10.17 -28.09 6.61
C GLU A 134 10.74 -26.68 6.46
N GLU A 135 11.97 -26.44 6.93
CA GLU A 135 12.66 -25.16 6.78
C GLU A 135 12.94 -24.84 5.31
N HIS A 136 13.31 -25.84 4.50
CA HIS A 136 13.57 -25.65 3.07
C HIS A 136 12.30 -25.28 2.29
N MET A 137 11.18 -25.96 2.58
CA MET A 137 9.88 -25.63 1.99
C MET A 137 9.37 -24.26 2.45
N GLU A 138 9.60 -23.89 3.72
CA GLU A 138 9.18 -22.58 4.25
C GLU A 138 9.99 -21.45 3.59
N LYS A 139 11.31 -21.62 3.41
CA LYS A 139 12.16 -20.66 2.69
C LYS A 139 11.74 -20.49 1.23
N GLU A 140 11.52 -21.59 0.51
CA GLU A 140 11.14 -21.53 -0.90
C GLU A 140 9.77 -20.83 -1.10
N ASN A 141 8.81 -21.07 -0.21
CA ASN A 141 7.51 -20.39 -0.24
C ASN A 141 7.60 -18.89 0.10
N ILE A 142 8.58 -18.48 0.91
CA ILE A 142 8.86 -17.08 1.20
C ILE A 142 9.50 -16.43 -0.04
N ASP A 143 10.50 -17.06 -0.64
CA ASP A 143 11.23 -16.53 -1.80
C ASP A 143 10.29 -16.35 -3.01
N GLN A 144 9.47 -17.34 -3.33
CA GLN A 144 8.45 -17.22 -4.38
C GLN A 144 7.43 -16.11 -4.10
N GLY A 145 7.06 -15.91 -2.83
CA GLY A 145 6.16 -14.83 -2.42
C GLY A 145 6.79 -13.45 -2.59
N VAL A 146 8.04 -13.29 -2.18
CA VAL A 146 8.81 -12.03 -2.32
C VAL A 146 9.03 -11.69 -3.78
N GLU A 147 9.33 -12.68 -4.62
CA GLU A 147 9.51 -12.48 -6.07
C GLU A 147 8.20 -12.07 -6.77
N SER A 148 7.08 -12.73 -6.45
CA SER A 148 5.76 -12.38 -6.98
C SER A 148 5.33 -10.96 -6.56
N ASP A 149 5.50 -10.59 -5.30
CA ASP A 149 5.18 -9.25 -4.80
C ASP A 149 6.09 -8.18 -5.46
N GLY A 150 7.37 -8.51 -5.66
CA GLY A 150 8.33 -7.67 -6.38
C GLY A 150 7.92 -7.40 -7.83
N ASN A 151 7.49 -8.45 -8.54
CA ASN A 151 7.04 -8.35 -9.92
C ASN A 151 5.77 -7.51 -10.06
N GLN A 152 4.81 -7.64 -9.14
CA GLN A 152 3.59 -6.82 -9.14
C GLN A 152 3.89 -5.34 -8.88
N ARG A 153 4.81 -5.03 -7.95
CA ARG A 153 5.28 -3.66 -7.70
C ARG A 153 5.97 -3.06 -8.91
N ALA A 154 6.86 -3.81 -9.57
CA ALA A 154 7.56 -3.35 -10.77
C ALA A 154 6.58 -3.03 -11.92
N GLU A 155 5.58 -3.88 -12.12
CA GLU A 155 4.57 -3.69 -13.16
C GLU A 155 3.66 -2.47 -12.89
N LEU A 156 3.31 -2.21 -11.62
CA LEU A 156 2.59 -0.99 -11.23
C LEU A 156 3.41 0.27 -11.51
N ILE A 157 4.71 0.27 -11.17
CA ILE A 157 5.62 1.38 -11.45
C ILE A 157 5.70 1.63 -12.96
N ARG A 158 5.85 0.56 -13.75
CA ARG A 158 5.92 0.63 -15.22
C ARG A 158 4.67 1.29 -15.80
N ARG A 159 3.47 0.83 -15.43
CA ARG A 159 2.21 1.42 -15.91
C ARG A 159 2.00 2.86 -15.43
N ASN A 160 2.44 3.18 -14.23
CA ASN A 160 2.35 4.55 -13.71
C ASN A 160 3.24 5.51 -14.52
N LYS A 161 4.45 5.07 -14.87
CA LYS A 161 5.34 5.81 -15.78
C LYS A 161 4.71 6.03 -17.15
N GLU A 162 4.13 4.99 -17.76
CA GLU A 162 3.44 5.13 -19.05
C GLU A 162 2.29 6.13 -18.98
N LYS A 163 1.47 6.05 -17.94
CA LYS A 163 0.39 7.03 -17.72
C LYS A 163 0.93 8.45 -17.58
N SER A 164 1.99 8.64 -16.81
CA SER A 164 2.66 9.95 -16.67
C SER A 164 3.14 10.49 -18.02
N GLU A 165 3.76 9.66 -18.85
CA GLU A 165 4.19 10.05 -20.21
C GLU A 165 3.02 10.42 -21.12
N THR A 166 1.89 9.71 -21.03
CA THR A 166 0.69 10.07 -21.79
C THR A 166 0.09 11.41 -21.34
N ILE A 167 0.08 11.67 -20.04
CA ILE A 167 -0.39 12.95 -19.47
C ILE A 167 0.47 14.09 -19.99
N GLU A 168 1.80 13.96 -19.94
CA GLU A 168 2.73 14.97 -20.47
C GLU A 168 2.53 15.25 -21.97
N ARG A 169 2.28 14.21 -22.76
CA ARG A 169 1.97 14.37 -24.19
C ARG A 169 0.68 15.15 -24.41
N LEU A 170 -0.37 14.82 -23.66
CA LEU A 170 -1.66 15.52 -23.76
C LEU A 170 -1.52 16.98 -23.30
N LEU A 171 -0.80 17.23 -22.21
CA LEU A 171 -0.49 18.59 -21.74
C LEU A 171 0.22 19.42 -22.81
N SER A 172 1.22 18.84 -23.47
CA SER A 172 1.93 19.50 -24.58
C SER A 172 0.99 19.87 -25.73
N GLN A 173 0.04 18.98 -26.04
CA GLN A 173 -0.93 19.20 -27.11
C GLN A 173 -1.96 20.28 -26.73
N VAL A 174 -2.43 20.28 -25.48
CA VAL A 174 -3.33 21.32 -24.95
C VAL A 174 -2.65 22.68 -24.97
N ASN A 175 -1.38 22.77 -24.55
CA ASN A 175 -0.61 24.02 -24.58
C ASN A 175 -0.48 24.56 -26.00
N ARG A 176 -0.11 23.70 -26.96
CA ARG A 176 -0.03 24.09 -28.38
C ARG A 176 -1.36 24.63 -28.91
N LEU A 177 -2.47 23.93 -28.65
CA LEU A 177 -3.81 24.38 -29.07
C LEU A 177 -4.22 25.68 -28.37
N THR A 178 -3.79 25.87 -27.12
CA THR A 178 -4.02 27.11 -26.38
C THR A 178 -3.27 28.27 -27.02
N ASP A 179 -2.01 28.10 -27.39
CA ASP A 179 -1.21 29.10 -28.10
C ASP A 179 -1.79 29.42 -29.49
N GLU A 180 -2.20 28.41 -30.24
CA GLU A 180 -2.88 28.57 -31.53
C GLU A 180 -4.18 29.38 -31.37
N ASN A 181 -5.00 29.05 -30.37
CA ASN A 181 -6.22 29.80 -30.07
C ASN A 181 -5.91 31.26 -29.69
N ILE A 182 -4.90 31.52 -28.86
CA ILE A 182 -4.46 32.88 -28.52
C ILE A 182 -4.04 33.65 -29.79
N ASN A 183 -3.30 33.00 -30.68
CA ASN A 183 -2.88 33.60 -31.95
C ASN A 183 -4.08 33.90 -32.86
N LEU A 184 -5.06 33.00 -32.95
CA LEU A 184 -6.29 33.20 -33.72
C LEU A 184 -7.11 34.36 -33.17
N TRP A 185 -7.28 34.45 -31.85
CA TRP A 185 -7.94 35.60 -31.20
C TRP A 185 -7.24 36.93 -31.52
N SER A 186 -5.91 36.93 -31.53
CA SER A 186 -5.11 38.12 -31.88
C SER A 186 -5.30 38.52 -33.35
N HIS A 187 -5.36 37.56 -34.27
CA HIS A 187 -5.64 37.82 -35.69
C HIS A 187 -7.06 38.34 -35.90
N LEU A 188 -8.04 37.76 -35.20
CA LEU A 188 -9.44 38.17 -35.29
C LEU A 188 -9.65 39.60 -34.75
N GLY A 189 -8.99 39.96 -33.66
CA GLY A 189 -8.96 41.34 -33.14
C GLY A 189 -8.35 42.32 -34.15
N SER A 190 -7.20 41.97 -34.73
CA SER A 190 -6.52 42.80 -35.73
C SER A 190 -7.35 43.00 -37.01
N HIS A 191 -8.05 41.95 -37.47
CA HIS A 191 -8.94 42.05 -38.63
C HIS A 191 -10.14 42.96 -38.35
N LYS A 192 -10.70 42.90 -37.14
CA LYS A 192 -11.81 43.76 -36.72
C LYS A 192 -11.39 45.24 -36.68
N ASP A 193 -10.24 45.54 -36.11
CA ASP A 193 -9.69 46.90 -36.06
C ASP A 193 -9.38 47.43 -37.48
N ALA A 194 -8.83 46.59 -38.36
CA ALA A 194 -8.57 46.95 -39.75
C ALA A 194 -9.86 47.22 -40.55
N THR A 195 -10.92 46.43 -40.33
CA THR A 195 -12.23 46.68 -40.95
C THR A 195 -12.86 47.96 -40.44
N ASP A 196 -12.79 48.25 -39.13
CA ASP A 196 -13.33 49.48 -38.54
C ASP A 196 -12.57 50.72 -39.04
N HIS A 197 -11.23 50.65 -39.16
CA HIS A 197 -10.44 51.72 -39.76
C HIS A 197 -10.77 51.95 -41.26
N THR A 198 -11.08 50.89 -42.00
CA THR A 198 -11.43 50.97 -43.43
C THR A 198 -12.84 51.54 -43.63
N ILE A 199 -13.82 51.09 -42.83
CA ILE A 199 -15.19 51.62 -42.81
C ILE A 199 -15.18 53.09 -42.37
N THR A 200 -14.37 53.45 -41.37
CA THR A 200 -14.21 54.85 -40.91
C THR A 200 -13.55 55.73 -41.97
N ARG A 201 -12.62 55.20 -42.77
CA ARG A 201 -12.00 55.92 -43.91
C ARG A 201 -12.98 56.12 -45.07
N GLN A 202 -13.78 55.14 -45.42
CA GLN A 202 -14.73 55.24 -46.53
C GLN A 202 -15.95 56.12 -46.21
N ASN A 203 -16.38 56.18 -44.95
CA ASN A 203 -17.49 57.03 -44.52
C ASN A 203 -17.08 58.45 -44.05
N LYS A 204 -15.85 58.88 -44.32
CA LYS A 204 -15.40 60.23 -43.95
C LYS A 204 -16.00 61.26 -44.92
N PRO A 205 -16.89 62.18 -44.48
CA PRO A 205 -17.55 63.11 -45.40
C PRO A 205 -16.52 64.07 -46.03
N GLN A 206 -16.47 64.08 -47.36
CA GLN A 206 -15.65 65.00 -48.17
C GLN A 206 -16.29 66.38 -48.13
N PHE A 207 -16.06 67.16 -47.08
CA PHE A 207 -16.49 68.55 -47.05
C PHE A 207 -15.52 69.40 -47.90
N SER A 208 -15.83 69.53 -49.19
CA SER A 208 -15.15 70.46 -50.09
C SER A 208 -15.43 71.89 -49.65
N ARG A 209 -14.43 72.57 -49.11
CA ARG A 209 -14.52 73.98 -48.75
C ARG A 209 -14.36 74.85 -50.01
N SER A 210 -15.41 74.96 -50.82
CA SER A 210 -15.48 75.85 -51.98
C SER A 210 -15.85 77.27 -51.56
N LYS A 211 -14.93 78.22 -51.80
CA LYS A 211 -15.19 79.67 -51.72
C LYS A 211 -16.10 80.08 -52.88
N SER A 212 -17.31 80.60 -52.62
CA SER A 212 -18.11 81.31 -53.62
C SER A 212 -18.29 82.78 -53.23
N LYS A 213 -17.89 83.69 -54.13
CA LYS A 213 -18.11 85.14 -54.05
C LYS A 213 -19.47 85.50 -54.66
N GLY A 214 -20.22 86.37 -53.96
CA GLY A 214 -21.20 87.33 -54.51
C GLY A 214 -22.69 86.94 -54.46
N PRO A 215 -23.63 87.90 -54.66
CA PRO A 215 -23.46 89.36 -54.78
C PRO A 215 -24.19 90.16 -53.68
N SER A 216 -23.78 91.41 -53.53
CA SER A 216 -24.40 92.48 -52.74
C SER A 216 -25.67 93.01 -53.40
N PHE A 217 -26.81 93.06 -52.69
CA PHE A 217 -27.94 93.94 -53.01
C PHE A 217 -28.69 94.40 -51.75
N LEU A 218 -29.04 95.69 -51.77
CA LEU A 218 -29.65 96.52 -50.74
C LEU A 218 -31.10 96.15 -50.44
N GLY A 219 -31.54 96.34 -49.19
CA GLY A 219 -32.95 96.32 -48.80
C GLY A 219 -33.18 96.71 -47.34
N ARG A 220 -33.49 98.00 -47.12
CA ARG A 220 -33.75 98.67 -45.84
C ARG A 220 -35.26 98.76 -45.60
N LEU A 221 -35.77 98.35 -44.44
CA LEU A 221 -37.03 98.82 -43.80
C LEU A 221 -36.95 98.46 -42.28
N THR A 222 -36.64 99.39 -41.37
CA THR A 222 -37.53 100.30 -40.58
C THR A 222 -38.58 99.64 -39.67
N GLY A 223 -38.55 100.00 -38.37
CA GLY A 223 -39.67 99.93 -37.41
C GLY A 223 -39.32 99.20 -36.10
N CYS A 224 -38.83 99.88 -35.06
CA CYS A 224 -39.59 100.50 -33.93
C CYS A 224 -40.04 99.47 -32.86
N THR A 225 -39.34 99.34 -31.72
CA THR A 225 -39.42 100.07 -30.41
C THR A 225 -40.41 99.48 -29.40
N GLY A 226 -39.94 99.37 -28.15
CA GLY A 226 -40.74 99.27 -26.92
C GLY A 226 -40.28 98.09 -26.06
N THR A 227 -39.86 98.23 -24.80
CA THR A 227 -39.67 99.37 -23.87
C THR A 227 -38.60 98.95 -22.87
#